data_AF-W2QGP9-F1
#
_entry.id   AF-W2QGP9-F1
#
_cell.length_a   1.000
_cell.length_b   1.000
_cell.length_c   1.000
_cell.angle_alpha   90.00
_cell.angle_beta   90.00
_cell.angle_gamma   90.00
#
_symmetry.space_group_name_H-M   'P 1'
#
loop_
_entity.id
_entity.type
_entity.pdbx_description
1 polymer ?
#
loop_
_entity_poly.entity_id
_entity_poly.type
_entity_poly.pdbx_seq_one_letter_code
_entity_poly.pdbx_strand_id
1 'polypeptide(L)'
;MPDDVELVVDKPVWIETPQQPDTASCGVLIVAQAHSYLTGHEDQRKYGVSKDDVKVMRLRMLWVIIHHSKERAMSEGDAAKTSNILQRLQDELK
;
A
#
# COMPACT_ATOMS: atom_id res chain seq x y z
N MET A 1 8.58 -31.29 24.83
CA MET A 1 8.00 -29.95 24.66
C MET A 1 9.03 -29.14 23.90
N PRO A 2 8.69 -28.46 22.80
CA PRO A 2 9.64 -27.53 22.21
C PRO A 2 9.82 -26.38 23.20
N ASP A 3 11.07 -26.07 23.51
CA ASP A 3 11.44 -24.96 24.38
C ASP A 3 10.74 -23.68 23.92
N ASP A 4 10.08 -22.99 24.85
CA ASP A 4 9.44 -21.70 24.61
C ASP A 4 10.54 -20.69 24.24
N VAL A 5 10.69 -20.43 22.94
CA VAL A 5 11.61 -19.41 22.44
C VAL A 5 11.05 -18.06 22.84
N GLU A 6 11.64 -17.46 23.88
CA GLU A 6 11.30 -16.12 24.31
C GLU A 6 11.68 -15.12 23.20
N LEU A 7 10.67 -14.53 22.57
CA LEU A 7 10.86 -13.49 21.56
C LEU A 7 11.30 -12.21 22.27
N VAL A 8 12.62 -11.99 22.32
CA VAL A 8 13.20 -10.73 22.78
C VAL A 8 13.02 -9.70 21.68
N VAL A 9 12.13 -8.73 21.91
CA VAL A 9 11.92 -7.58 21.03
C VAL A 9 12.63 -6.38 21.62
N ASP A 10 13.60 -5.81 20.89
CA ASP A 10 14.28 -4.59 21.30
C ASP A 10 13.31 -3.42 21.49
N LYS A 11 13.67 -2.50 22.38
CA LYS A 11 12.87 -1.29 22.61
C LYS A 11 12.73 -0.50 21.30
N PRO A 12 11.52 -0.06 20.93
CA PRO A 12 11.34 0.72 19.71
C PRO A 12 12.13 2.03 19.80
N VAL A 13 12.92 2.30 18.76
CA VAL A 13 13.64 3.55 18.58
C VAL A 13 12.85 4.43 17.61
N TRP A 14 12.58 5.67 18.01
CA TRP A 14 11.96 6.65 17.13
C TRP A 14 12.91 7.00 15.99
N ILE A 15 12.40 6.91 14.77
CA ILE A 15 13.13 7.28 13.56
C ILE A 15 12.66 8.67 13.15
N GLU A 16 13.57 9.65 13.20
CA GLU A 16 13.27 11.05 12.83
C GLU A 16 13.35 11.31 11.32
N THR A 17 13.89 10.36 10.55
CA THR A 17 14.16 10.52 9.12
C THR A 17 13.80 9.27 8.30
N PRO A 18 13.28 9.43 7.08
CA PRO A 18 13.08 10.70 6.37
C PRO A 18 11.88 11.51 6.88
N GLN A 19 12.00 12.85 6.85
CA GLN A 19 10.89 13.76 7.14
C GLN A 19 9.96 13.89 5.94
N GLN A 20 8.65 13.92 6.19
CA GLN A 20 7.66 14.14 5.15
C GLN A 20 7.66 15.60 4.64
N PRO A 21 7.51 15.83 3.32
CA PRO A 21 7.51 17.17 2.75
C PRO A 21 6.17 17.93 2.91
N ASP A 22 5.14 17.28 3.44
CA ASP A 22 3.79 17.81 3.60
C ASP A 22 3.05 17.13 4.76
N THR A 23 1.80 17.51 4.99
CA THR A 23 0.97 16.98 6.08
C THR A 23 0.18 15.71 5.72
N ALA A 24 0.35 15.17 4.50
CA ALA A 24 -0.54 14.16 3.92
C ALA A 24 0.20 12.94 3.31
N SER A 25 1.52 12.86 3.46
CA SER A 25 2.36 11.83 2.83
C SER A 25 2.89 10.78 3.80
N CYS A 26 2.53 10.86 5.09
CA CYS A 26 2.94 9.91 6.12
C CYS A 26 2.68 8.44 5.76
N GLY A 27 1.51 8.11 5.18
CA GLY A 27 1.17 6.74 4.80
C GLY A 27 2.09 6.17 3.71
N VAL A 28 2.46 7.00 2.73
CA VAL A 28 3.41 6.62 1.67
C VAL A 28 4.80 6.37 2.26
N LEU A 29 5.22 7.21 3.20
CA LEU A 29 6.52 7.09 3.84
C LEU A 29 6.64 5.86 4.73
N ILE A 30 5.58 5.48 5.46
CA ILE A 30 5.57 4.25 6.26
C ILE A 30 5.77 3.02 5.37
N VAL A 31 5.04 2.94 4.26
CA VAL A 31 5.15 1.79 3.33
C VAL A 31 6.53 1.76 2.67
N ALA A 32 7.06 2.92 2.25
CA ALA A 32 8.40 3.00 1.68
C ALA A 32 9.48 2.57 2.69
N GLN A 33 9.40 3.03 3.94
CA GLN A 33 10.34 2.67 5.00
C GLN A 33 10.30 1.18 5.33
N ALA A 34 9.10 0.59 5.40
CA ALA A 34 8.91 -0.85 5.62
C ALA A 34 9.51 -1.66 4.46
N HIS A 35 9.23 -1.27 3.22
CA HIS A 35 9.79 -1.91 2.04
C HIS A 35 11.33 -1.88 2.05
N SER A 36 11.93 -0.73 2.36
CA SER A 36 13.38 -0.57 2.39
C SER A 36 14.04 -1.37 3.50
N TYR A 37 13.38 -1.52 4.65
CA TYR A 37 13.84 -2.43 5.69
C TYR A 37 13.82 -3.90 5.21
N LEU A 38 12.73 -4.33 4.58
CA LEU A 38 12.58 -5.70 4.07
C LEU A 38 13.54 -6.03 2.91
N THR A 39 14.02 -5.01 2.19
CA THR A 39 14.91 -5.19 1.02
C THR A 39 16.38 -4.87 1.33
N GLY A 40 16.71 -4.53 2.58
CA GLY A 40 18.09 -4.22 3.00
C GLY A 40 18.61 -2.86 2.52
N HIS A 41 17.72 -1.95 2.13
CA HIS A 41 18.06 -0.60 1.64
C HIS A 41 17.92 0.46 2.75
N GLU A 42 18.64 0.31 3.85
CA GLU A 42 18.50 1.17 5.04
C GLU A 42 19.02 2.60 4.87
N ASP A 43 19.82 2.87 3.84
CA ASP A 43 20.37 4.21 3.55
C ASP A 43 19.30 5.26 3.22
N GLN A 44 18.07 4.83 2.91
CA GLN A 44 16.93 5.72 2.71
C GLN A 44 16.56 6.54 3.96
N ARG A 45 17.08 6.18 5.15
CA ARG A 45 16.91 6.95 6.39
C ARG A 45 17.68 8.28 6.38
N LYS A 46 18.51 8.60 5.39
CA LYS A 46 19.46 9.73 5.48
C LYS A 46 19.12 10.96 4.63
N TYR A 47 18.19 10.89 3.67
CA TYR A 47 17.88 12.03 2.81
C TYR A 47 16.48 12.59 3.04
N GLY A 48 16.35 13.91 2.91
CA GLY A 48 15.05 14.59 2.99
C GLY A 48 14.19 14.21 1.79
N VAL A 49 12.97 13.75 2.04
CA VAL A 49 12.05 13.34 0.96
C VAL A 49 11.39 14.57 0.38
N SER A 50 11.56 14.78 -0.93
CA SER A 50 10.92 15.87 -1.65
C SER A 50 9.47 15.53 -2.04
N LYS A 51 8.68 16.54 -2.44
CA LYS A 51 7.34 16.31 -2.98
C LYS A 51 7.36 15.47 -4.26
N ASP A 52 8.42 15.54 -5.06
CA ASP A 52 8.53 14.75 -6.28
C ASP A 52 8.88 13.29 -5.97
N ASP A 53 9.71 13.03 -4.95
CA ASP A 53 9.93 11.68 -4.44
C ASP A 53 8.62 11.03 -4.01
N VAL A 54 7.75 11.77 -3.30
CA VAL A 54 6.42 11.30 -2.90
C VAL A 54 5.57 10.94 -4.13
N LYS A 55 5.58 11.74 -5.19
CA LYS A 55 4.83 11.43 -6.42
C LYS A 55 5.30 10.11 -7.03
N VAL A 56 6.61 9.91 -7.10
CA VAL A 56 7.21 8.67 -7.62
C VAL A 56 6.83 7.47 -6.74
N MET A 57 6.90 7.62 -5.41
CA MET A 57 6.49 6.56 -4.47
C MET A 57 5.02 6.19 -4.64
N ARG A 58 4.11 7.18 -4.73
CA ARG A 58 2.67 6.96 -4.98
C ARG A 58 2.46 6.21 -6.29
N LEU A 59 3.15 6.60 -7.35
CA LEU A 59 3.04 5.93 -8.65
C LEU A 59 3.50 4.47 -8.58
N ARG A 60 4.61 4.19 -7.90
CA ARG A 60 5.10 2.81 -7.71
C ARG A 60 4.13 1.97 -6.89
N MET A 61 3.55 2.53 -5.83
CA MET A 61 2.53 1.83 -5.03
C MET A 61 1.28 1.54 -5.86
N LEU A 62 0.80 2.53 -6.62
CA LEU A 62 -0.34 2.34 -7.51
C LEU A 62 -0.06 1.26 -8.56
N TRP A 63 1.15 1.24 -9.13
CA TRP A 63 1.58 0.19 -10.05
C TRP A 63 1.55 -1.20 -9.40
N VAL A 64 2.10 -1.32 -8.18
CA VAL A 64 2.04 -2.58 -7.44
C VAL A 64 0.59 -3.00 -7.17
N ILE A 65 -0.27 -2.07 -6.76
CA ILE A 65 -1.69 -2.35 -6.51
C ILE A 65 -2.36 -2.83 -7.80
N ILE A 66 -2.21 -2.12 -8.91
CA ILE A 66 -2.87 -2.47 -10.17
C ILE A 66 -2.36 -3.81 -10.72
N HIS A 67 -1.05 -4.06 -10.67
CA HIS A 67 -0.46 -5.26 -11.25
C HIS A 67 -0.52 -6.49 -10.35
N HIS A 68 -0.50 -6.32 -9.03
CA HIS A 68 -0.58 -7.42 -8.07
C HIS A 68 -1.96 -7.59 -7.45
N SER A 69 -2.88 -6.64 -7.61
CA SER A 69 -4.29 -6.97 -7.60
C SER A 69 -4.50 -7.86 -8.80
N LYS A 70 -4.52 -9.18 -8.58
CA LYS A 70 -5.37 -10.00 -9.44
C LYS A 70 -6.71 -9.27 -9.43
N GLU A 71 -7.20 -8.86 -10.60
CA GLU A 71 -8.63 -8.55 -10.72
C GLU A 71 -9.31 -9.69 -9.98
N ARG A 72 -9.98 -9.40 -8.85
CA ARG A 72 -10.79 -10.44 -8.26
C ARG A 72 -11.78 -10.74 -9.36
N ALA A 73 -11.68 -11.94 -9.94
CA ALA A 73 -12.73 -12.45 -10.80
C ALA A 73 -14.02 -12.16 -10.03
N MET A 74 -14.87 -11.31 -10.62
CA MET A 74 -16.12 -10.94 -9.98
C MET A 74 -16.77 -12.25 -9.58
N SER A 75 -17.17 -12.37 -8.30
CA SER A 75 -17.88 -13.58 -7.90
C SER A 75 -19.09 -13.74 -8.83
N GLU A 76 -19.49 -14.96 -9.17
CA GLU A 76 -20.63 -15.16 -10.06
C GLU A 76 -21.88 -14.42 -9.55
N GLY A 77 -22.04 -14.32 -8.23
CA GLY A 77 -23.08 -13.52 -7.58
C GLY A 77 -22.95 -12.02 -7.82
N ASP A 78 -21.75 -11.46 -7.76
CA ASP A 78 -21.50 -10.04 -8.03
C ASP A 78 -21.65 -9.74 -9.53
N ALA A 79 -21.18 -10.63 -10.40
CA ALA A 79 -21.35 -10.53 -11.86
C ALA A 79 -22.83 -10.54 -12.25
N ALA A 80 -23.63 -11.44 -11.67
CA ALA A 80 -25.07 -11.50 -11.90
C ALA A 80 -25.80 -10.23 -11.43
N LYS A 81 -25.44 -9.68 -10.27
CA LYS A 81 -26.00 -8.41 -9.78
C LYS A 81 -25.66 -7.25 -10.71
N THR A 82 -24.41 -7.13 -11.14
CA THR A 82 -23.99 -6.07 -12.06
C THR A 82 -24.72 -6.18 -13.40
N SER A 83 -24.90 -7.39 -13.94
CA SER A 83 -25.70 -7.60 -15.16
C SER A 83 -27.15 -7.18 -14.98
N ASN A 84 -27.77 -7.49 -13.84
CA ASN A 84 -29.16 -7.13 -13.56
C ASN A 84 -29.36 -5.62 -13.44
N ILE A 85 -28.39 -4.94 -12.79
CA ILE A 85 -28.38 -3.47 -12.68
C ILE A 85 -28.23 -2.82 -14.06
N LEU A 86 -27.30 -3.30 -14.88
CA LEU A 86 -27.09 -2.78 -16.24
C LEU A 86 -28.35 -2.94 -17.10
N GLN A 87 -29.03 -4.07 -16.99
CA GLN A 87 -30.25 -4.33 -17.75
C GLN A 87 -31.39 -3.40 -17.33
N ARG A 88 -31.58 -3.20 -16.01
CA ARG A 88 -32.53 -2.22 -15.48
C ARG A 88 -32.25 -0.80 -15.96
N LEU A 89 -30.99 -0.38 -15.95
CA LEU A 89 -30.59 0.94 -16.43
C LEU A 89 -30.87 1.11 -17.93
N GLN A 90 -30.67 0.06 -18.73
CA GLN A 90 -31.00 0.08 -20.15
C GLN A 90 -32.52 0.18 -20.39
N ASP A 91 -33.32 -0.50 -19.57
CA ASP A 91 -34.77 -0.45 -19.66
C ASP A 91 -35.33 0.92 -19.22
N GLU A 92 -34.71 1.57 -18.24
CA GLU A 92 -35.09 2.93 -17.77
C GLU A 92 -34.66 4.05 -18.73
N LEU A 93 -33.64 3.82 -19.55
CA LEU A 93 -33.14 4.78 -20.53
C LEU A 93 -33.84 4.69 -21.90
N LYS A 94 -34.86 3.84 -22.02
CA LYS A 94 -35.62 3.60 -23.26
C LYS A 94 -36.98 4.27 -23.24
#